data_AF-A0A2A9PBX2-F1
#
_entry.id   AF-A0A2A9PBX2-F1
#
_cell.length_a   1.000
_cell.length_b   1.000
_cell.length_c   1.000
_cell.angle_alpha   90.00
_cell.angle_beta   90.00
_cell.angle_gamma   90.00
#
_symmetry.space_group_name_H-M   'P 1'
#
loop_
_entity.id
_entity.type
_entity.pdbx_description
1 polymer ?
#
loop_
_entity_poly.entity_id
_entity_poly.type
_entity_poly.pdbx_seq_one_letter_code
_entity_poly.pdbx_strand_id
1 'polypeptide(L)'
;MVFIQLVSAAVLAATVLANREGYGCIEGYIFYASSGECCSRDYVEVKREKDKVVKATCTLSSDFGLGRSIDQWPENLKGVEKCNYRNKAVASCPGGRWESAAALNPPETGRKLCCGPRFVRDLSNVCREFTIDFNDPSSSERYWEARLRDGCERKGERGWCCEDKNEFRGWDGRCTSRIYSSRLGLVPANRGEIIPRRRSDGCRDE
;
A
#
# COMPACT_ATOMS: atom_id res chain seq x y z
N MET A 1 -11.39 -36.53 -69.91
CA MET A 1 -11.99 -35.51 -69.01
C MET A 1 -11.17 -35.51 -67.74
N VAL A 2 -10.46 -34.40 -67.50
CA VAL A 2 -9.55 -34.19 -66.39
C VAL A 2 -10.29 -33.38 -65.34
N PHE A 3 -10.51 -33.94 -64.14
CA PHE A 3 -10.98 -33.16 -62.98
C PHE A 3 -9.81 -32.93 -62.04
N ILE A 4 -9.27 -31.71 -62.10
CA ILE A 4 -8.38 -31.13 -61.12
C ILE A 4 -9.28 -30.66 -59.97
N GLN A 5 -9.16 -31.25 -58.78
CA GLN A 5 -9.64 -30.62 -57.55
C GLN A 5 -8.48 -30.15 -56.71
N LEU A 6 -8.45 -28.82 -56.59
CA LEU A 6 -7.59 -28.04 -55.72
C LEU A 6 -7.95 -28.24 -54.25
N VAL A 7 -6.88 -28.41 -53.46
CA VAL A 7 -6.60 -27.70 -52.20
C VAL A 7 -7.72 -27.65 -51.16
N SER A 8 -7.49 -28.37 -50.07
CA SER A 8 -7.80 -27.86 -48.74
C SER A 8 -6.68 -28.29 -47.80
N ALA A 9 -5.65 -27.44 -47.72
CA ALA A 9 -4.71 -27.46 -46.62
C ALA A 9 -5.49 -27.04 -45.36
N ALA A 10 -5.97 -28.03 -44.62
CA ALA A 10 -6.45 -27.82 -43.26
C ALA A 10 -5.24 -27.42 -42.42
N VAL A 11 -5.06 -26.11 -42.28
CA VAL A 11 -4.17 -25.51 -41.28
C VAL A 11 -4.73 -25.93 -39.92
N LEU A 12 -4.19 -27.02 -39.38
CA LEU A 12 -4.26 -27.34 -37.96
C LEU A 12 -3.48 -26.25 -37.23
N ALA A 13 -4.13 -25.11 -37.02
CA ALA A 13 -3.82 -24.24 -35.91
C ALA A 13 -4.17 -25.04 -34.65
N ALA A 14 -3.23 -25.89 -34.24
CA ALA A 14 -3.20 -26.45 -32.90
C ALA A 14 -3.09 -25.25 -31.97
N THR A 15 -4.25 -24.78 -31.51
CA THR A 15 -4.37 -23.90 -30.37
C THR A 15 -3.55 -24.55 -29.26
N VAL A 16 -2.43 -23.91 -28.95
CA VAL A 16 -1.61 -24.21 -27.78
C VAL A 16 -2.43 -23.80 -26.55
N LEU A 17 -3.50 -24.55 -26.28
CA LEU A 17 -4.00 -24.77 -24.94
C LEU A 17 -3.03 -25.76 -24.31
N ALA A 18 -1.77 -25.32 -24.15
CA ALA A 18 -0.85 -25.99 -23.27
C ALA A 18 -1.46 -25.91 -21.89
N ASN A 19 -2.01 -27.06 -21.50
CA ASN A 19 -2.44 -27.45 -20.18
C ASN A 19 -1.48 -26.84 -19.12
N ARG A 20 -1.81 -25.67 -18.57
CA ARG A 20 -1.08 -25.07 -17.45
C ARG A 20 -1.57 -25.70 -16.13
N GLU A 21 -1.49 -27.02 -16.05
CA GLU A 21 -1.61 -27.71 -14.76
C GLU A 21 -0.53 -27.13 -13.84
N GLY A 22 -0.91 -26.50 -12.73
CA GLY A 22 0.03 -25.95 -11.76
C GLY A 22 0.20 -24.42 -11.76
N TYR A 23 -0.51 -23.67 -12.61
CA TYR A 23 -0.37 -22.21 -12.68
C TYR A 23 -1.56 -21.49 -12.01
N GLY A 24 -1.29 -20.76 -10.92
CA GLY A 24 -2.29 -19.94 -10.22
C GLY A 24 -2.49 -18.55 -10.83
N CYS A 25 -3.27 -17.69 -10.18
CA CYS A 25 -3.48 -16.31 -10.60
C CYS A 25 -3.43 -15.34 -9.41
N ILE A 26 -3.15 -14.06 -9.66
CA ILE A 26 -3.13 -13.00 -8.64
C ILE A 26 -4.34 -12.08 -8.80
N GLU A 27 -5.04 -11.81 -7.70
CA GLU A 27 -6.02 -10.73 -7.58
C GLU A 27 -5.76 -9.94 -6.31
N GLY A 28 -5.47 -8.65 -6.50
CA GLY A 28 -4.96 -7.82 -5.43
C GLY A 28 -3.85 -8.50 -4.64
N TYR A 29 -3.82 -8.36 -3.32
CA TYR A 29 -2.76 -8.92 -2.49
C TYR A 29 -2.77 -10.46 -2.36
N ILE A 30 -3.71 -11.14 -3.02
CA ILE A 30 -3.92 -12.58 -2.89
C ILE A 30 -3.51 -13.29 -4.18
N PHE A 31 -2.76 -14.36 -4.01
CA PHE A 31 -2.51 -15.37 -5.01
C PHE A 31 -3.39 -16.58 -4.76
N TYR A 32 -4.04 -17.05 -5.82
CA TYR A 32 -4.90 -18.22 -5.86
C TYR A 32 -4.12 -19.32 -6.58
N ALA A 33 -3.58 -20.27 -5.82
CA ALA A 33 -2.83 -21.38 -6.38
C ALA A 33 -3.79 -22.37 -7.06
N SER A 34 -3.31 -23.03 -8.11
CA SER A 34 -4.05 -24.11 -8.77
C SER A 34 -4.26 -25.34 -7.88
N SER A 35 -3.51 -25.48 -6.77
CA SER A 35 -3.73 -26.48 -5.72
C SER A 35 -5.01 -26.24 -4.90
N GLY A 36 -5.64 -25.07 -5.03
CA GLY A 36 -6.77 -24.64 -4.19
C GLY A 36 -6.36 -23.94 -2.89
N GLU A 37 -5.07 -23.72 -2.68
CA GLU A 37 -4.55 -22.90 -1.59
C GLU A 37 -4.53 -21.42 -2.00
N CYS A 38 -4.69 -20.53 -1.04
CA CYS A 38 -4.50 -19.10 -1.25
C CYS A 38 -3.45 -18.54 -0.32
N CYS A 39 -2.65 -17.61 -0.81
CA CYS A 39 -1.69 -16.91 0.02
C CYS A 39 -1.57 -15.44 -0.33
N SER A 40 -1.05 -14.65 0.61
CA SER A 40 -0.60 -13.30 0.30
C SER A 40 0.60 -13.30 -0.65
N ARG A 41 0.75 -12.26 -1.48
CA ARG A 41 1.80 -12.15 -2.53
C ARG A 41 3.23 -12.37 -2.04
N ASP A 42 3.51 -12.01 -0.80
CA ASP A 42 4.81 -12.20 -0.14
C ASP A 42 5.15 -13.66 0.17
N TYR A 43 4.15 -14.55 0.21
CA TYR A 43 4.30 -15.99 0.34
C TYR A 43 4.28 -16.72 -1.01
N VAL A 44 4.50 -16.02 -2.11
CA VAL A 44 4.48 -16.62 -3.45
C VAL A 44 5.90 -16.81 -3.98
N GLU A 45 6.25 -18.06 -4.22
CA GLU A 45 7.49 -18.43 -4.93
C GLU A 45 7.20 -18.66 -6.42
N VAL A 46 8.05 -18.09 -7.27
CA VAL A 46 7.90 -18.14 -8.72
C VAL A 46 9.12 -18.80 -9.36
N LYS A 47 8.91 -19.92 -10.06
CA LYS A 47 9.94 -20.58 -10.87
C LYS A 47 9.89 -20.05 -12.29
N ARG A 48 11.05 -19.67 -12.83
CA ARG A 48 11.22 -19.11 -14.17
C ARG A 48 12.15 -19.96 -15.04
N GLU A 49 11.82 -20.02 -16.33
CA GLU A 49 12.68 -20.58 -17.38
C GLU A 49 12.74 -19.60 -18.55
N LYS A 50 13.95 -19.14 -18.92
CA LYS A 50 14.15 -18.16 -20.00
C LYS A 50 13.21 -16.95 -19.89
N ASP A 51 13.15 -16.37 -18.69
CA ASP A 51 12.30 -15.24 -18.27
C ASP A 51 10.79 -15.46 -18.26
N LYS A 52 10.31 -16.66 -18.61
CA LYS A 52 8.90 -17.02 -18.50
C LYS A 52 8.60 -17.67 -17.17
N VAL A 53 7.49 -17.28 -16.55
CA VAL A 53 6.99 -17.96 -15.36
C VAL A 53 6.43 -19.32 -15.77
N VAL A 54 7.01 -20.39 -15.22
CA VAL A 54 6.57 -21.77 -15.47
C VAL A 54 5.77 -22.35 -14.30
N LYS A 55 5.98 -21.83 -13.07
CA LYS A 55 5.24 -22.26 -11.88
C LYS A 55 5.18 -21.14 -10.85
N ALA A 56 4.05 -21.03 -10.16
CA ALA A 56 3.87 -20.15 -9.00
C ALA A 56 3.11 -20.91 -7.91
N THR A 57 3.64 -20.93 -6.70
CA THR A 57 3.09 -21.69 -5.56
C THR A 57 3.16 -20.90 -4.27
N CYS A 58 2.25 -21.20 -3.35
CA CYS A 58 2.31 -20.69 -1.99
C CYS A 58 3.41 -21.41 -1.20
N THR A 59 4.15 -20.67 -0.39
CA THR A 59 5.18 -21.19 0.51
C THR A 59 4.94 -20.68 1.93
N LEU A 60 5.66 -21.23 2.90
CA LEU A 60 5.60 -20.79 4.30
C LEU A 60 6.58 -19.64 4.60
N SER A 61 7.52 -19.35 3.69
CA SER A 61 8.53 -18.31 3.84
C SER A 61 8.13 -17.05 3.08
N SER A 62 8.19 -15.89 3.77
CA SER A 62 8.00 -14.59 3.13
C SER A 62 9.33 -14.05 2.60
N ASP A 63 9.91 -14.73 1.62
CA ASP A 63 11.23 -14.34 1.08
C ASP A 63 11.12 -13.10 0.17
N PHE A 64 9.90 -12.71 -0.19
CA PHE A 64 9.60 -11.58 -1.06
C PHE A 64 8.66 -10.58 -0.40
N GLY A 65 8.73 -9.31 -0.82
CA GLY A 65 7.84 -8.27 -0.30
C GLY A 65 6.45 -8.33 -0.94
N LEU A 66 5.43 -7.94 -0.17
CA LEU A 66 4.02 -7.88 -0.58
C LEU A 66 3.77 -6.97 -1.80
N GLY A 67 4.65 -5.97 -1.99
CA GLY A 67 4.52 -4.92 -3.00
C GLY A 67 3.89 -3.64 -2.45
N ARG A 68 4.13 -2.52 -3.16
CA ARG A 68 3.69 -1.19 -2.72
C ARG A 68 2.22 -0.90 -3.03
N SER A 69 1.61 -1.67 -3.94
CA SER A 69 0.26 -1.42 -4.43
C SER A 69 -0.45 -2.69 -4.93
N ILE A 70 -1.78 -2.75 -4.80
CA ILE A 70 -2.68 -3.75 -5.38
C ILE A 70 -2.57 -3.78 -6.91
N ASP A 71 -2.27 -2.62 -7.52
CA ASP A 71 -2.20 -2.47 -8.97
C ASP A 71 -0.78 -2.65 -9.53
N GLN A 72 0.23 -2.77 -8.66
CA GLN A 72 1.62 -2.95 -9.07
C GLN A 72 2.20 -4.26 -8.55
N TRP A 73 2.57 -5.13 -9.50
CA TRP A 73 3.15 -6.43 -9.20
C TRP A 73 4.59 -6.24 -8.74
N PRO A 74 5.00 -6.83 -7.60
CA PRO A 74 6.39 -6.83 -7.22
C PRO A 74 7.23 -7.59 -8.26
N GLU A 75 8.53 -7.29 -8.34
CA GLU A 75 9.42 -7.76 -9.41
C GLU A 75 9.38 -9.29 -9.57
N ASN A 76 9.38 -10.02 -8.45
CA ASN A 76 9.33 -11.48 -8.42
C ASN A 76 8.05 -12.06 -9.05
N LEU A 77 6.93 -11.30 -9.03
CA LEU A 77 5.64 -11.71 -9.56
C LEU A 77 5.35 -11.19 -10.97
N LYS A 78 6.29 -10.48 -11.61
CA LYS A 78 6.11 -10.02 -13.00
C LYS A 78 5.90 -11.21 -13.95
N GLY A 79 4.80 -11.18 -14.70
CA GLY A 79 4.44 -12.27 -15.61
C GLY A 79 3.62 -13.39 -14.95
N VAL A 80 3.26 -13.26 -13.67
CA VAL A 80 2.16 -14.02 -13.07
C VAL A 80 0.83 -13.45 -13.58
N GLU A 81 -0.09 -14.31 -14.02
CA GLU A 81 -1.36 -13.91 -14.61
C GLU A 81 -2.30 -13.24 -13.59
N LYS A 82 -3.03 -12.22 -14.04
CA LYS A 82 -4.13 -11.64 -13.26
C LYS A 82 -5.32 -12.59 -13.29
N CYS A 83 -5.99 -12.78 -12.15
CA CYS A 83 -7.20 -13.59 -12.13
C CYS A 83 -8.27 -12.98 -13.04
N ASN A 84 -8.92 -13.83 -13.83
CA ASN A 84 -10.05 -13.51 -14.69
C ASN A 84 -11.28 -14.29 -14.18
N TYR A 85 -12.50 -13.83 -14.51
CA TYR A 85 -13.76 -14.49 -14.13
C TYR A 85 -13.82 -15.98 -14.51
N ARG A 86 -13.10 -16.39 -15.56
CA ARG A 86 -13.00 -17.81 -15.99
C ARG A 86 -12.05 -18.65 -15.14
N ASN A 87 -11.03 -18.03 -14.56
CA ASN A 87 -10.04 -18.67 -13.68
C ASN A 87 -10.44 -18.49 -12.19
N LYS A 88 -11.56 -17.80 -11.92
CA LYS A 88 -12.17 -17.55 -10.60
C LYS A 88 -13.09 -18.68 -10.11
N ALA A 89 -13.06 -19.84 -10.74
CA ALA A 89 -13.62 -21.05 -10.12
C ALA A 89 -12.59 -21.50 -9.07
N VAL A 90 -12.54 -21.02 -7.84
CA VAL A 90 -13.56 -20.51 -6.93
C VAL A 90 -12.83 -19.48 -6.06
N ALA A 91 -13.44 -18.38 -5.67
CA ALA A 91 -12.97 -17.58 -4.52
C ALA A 91 -13.14 -18.33 -3.18
N SER A 92 -13.03 -19.66 -3.20
CA SER A 92 -12.89 -20.51 -2.03
C SER A 92 -11.46 -21.03 -2.09
N CYS A 93 -10.77 -20.93 -0.97
CA CYS A 93 -9.44 -21.46 -0.81
C CYS A 93 -9.59 -22.81 -0.09
N PRO A 94 -10.06 -23.88 -0.76
CA PRO A 94 -10.37 -25.16 -0.09
C PRO A 94 -9.14 -25.79 0.55
N GLY A 95 -7.94 -25.49 0.04
CA GLY A 95 -6.67 -25.89 0.64
C GLY A 95 -6.23 -25.03 1.83
N GLY A 96 -7.00 -23.98 2.17
CA GLY A 96 -6.67 -23.02 3.22
C GLY A 96 -6.14 -21.69 2.68
N ARG A 97 -6.03 -20.71 3.59
CA ARG A 97 -5.58 -19.35 3.29
C ARG A 97 -4.48 -18.94 4.27
N TRP A 98 -3.39 -18.39 3.74
CA TRP A 98 -2.29 -17.85 4.54
C TRP A 98 -2.03 -16.39 4.19
N GLU A 99 -2.04 -15.52 5.18
CA GLU A 99 -1.84 -14.10 4.97
C GLU A 99 -0.83 -13.56 5.95
N SER A 100 0.12 -12.80 5.43
CA SER A 100 1.00 -12.04 6.30
C SER A 100 0.23 -10.93 7.00
N ALA A 101 0.75 -10.47 8.14
CA ALA A 101 0.19 -9.30 8.83
C ALA A 101 0.13 -8.06 7.92
N ALA A 102 1.07 -7.94 6.97
CA ALA A 102 1.11 -6.88 5.98
C ALA A 102 -0.01 -7.01 4.93
N ALA A 103 -0.40 -8.23 4.55
CA ALA A 103 -1.51 -8.46 3.63
C ALA A 103 -2.88 -8.30 4.27
N LEU A 104 -2.98 -8.54 5.59
CA LEU A 104 -4.16 -8.22 6.39
C LEU A 104 -4.34 -6.71 6.61
N ASN A 105 -3.24 -5.96 6.59
CA ASN A 105 -3.22 -4.51 6.69
C ASN A 105 -2.48 -3.90 5.49
N PRO A 106 -3.00 -4.07 4.26
CA PRO A 106 -2.28 -3.67 3.09
C PRO A 106 -1.90 -2.19 3.15
N PRO A 107 -0.71 -1.82 2.64
CA PRO A 107 -0.25 -0.43 2.68
C PRO A 107 -1.22 0.52 1.98
N GLU A 108 -2.12 0.02 1.13
CA GLU A 108 -3.19 0.79 0.51
C GLU A 108 -4.48 0.90 1.32
N THR A 109 -4.80 -0.05 2.20
CA THR A 109 -5.81 0.22 3.24
C THR A 109 -5.30 1.23 4.25
N GLY A 110 -3.97 1.28 4.48
CA GLY A 110 -3.30 2.40 5.13
C GLY A 110 -3.27 3.68 4.27
N ARG A 111 -3.63 3.59 2.99
CA ARG A 111 -3.84 4.71 2.06
C ARG A 111 -5.27 4.72 1.51
N LYS A 112 -6.28 4.58 2.37
CA LYS A 112 -7.35 5.57 2.21
C LYS A 112 -6.62 6.89 2.31
N LEU A 113 -6.50 7.66 1.20
CA LEU A 113 -5.89 8.99 1.17
C LEU A 113 -6.14 9.62 2.54
N CYS A 114 -5.06 9.79 3.30
CA CYS A 114 -5.17 10.34 4.63
C CYS A 114 -6.08 11.54 4.54
N CYS A 115 -7.05 11.65 5.44
CA CYS A 115 -7.86 12.84 5.48
C CYS A 115 -6.92 14.05 5.51
N GLY A 116 -7.32 15.14 4.88
CA GLY A 116 -6.51 16.36 4.83
C GLY A 116 -6.05 16.78 6.24
N PRO A 117 -5.05 17.66 6.36
CA PRO A 117 -4.65 18.21 7.65
C PRO A 117 -5.88 18.67 8.45
N ARG A 118 -5.96 18.30 9.73
CA ARG A 118 -7.11 18.58 10.64
C ARG A 118 -8.39 17.79 10.39
N PHE A 119 -8.39 16.83 9.48
CA PHE A 119 -9.49 15.89 9.30
C PHE A 119 -9.08 14.48 9.73
N VAL A 120 -10.05 13.71 10.25
CA VAL A 120 -9.91 12.28 10.56
C VAL A 120 -11.16 11.54 10.11
N ARG A 121 -11.07 10.23 9.93
CA ARG A 121 -12.21 9.40 9.53
C ARG A 121 -13.11 9.08 10.72
N ASP A 122 -14.41 9.24 10.50
CA ASP A 122 -15.42 8.81 11.47
C ASP A 122 -15.75 7.30 11.35
N LEU A 123 -16.67 6.81 12.19
CA LEU A 123 -17.13 5.42 12.16
C LEU A 123 -17.81 5.02 10.84
N SER A 124 -18.27 6.00 10.06
CA SER A 124 -18.88 5.79 8.74
C SER A 124 -17.86 5.87 7.60
N ASN A 125 -16.56 5.92 7.93
CA ASN A 125 -15.45 6.07 6.98
C ASN A 125 -15.44 7.40 6.19
N VAL A 126 -16.09 8.45 6.70
CA VAL A 126 -16.10 9.79 6.09
C VAL A 126 -15.08 10.69 6.79
N CYS A 127 -14.29 11.44 6.02
CA CYS A 127 -13.38 12.44 6.59
C CYS A 127 -14.18 13.62 7.15
N ARG A 128 -14.05 13.86 8.46
CA ARG A 128 -14.64 15.01 9.15
C ARG A 128 -13.57 15.82 9.83
N GLU A 129 -13.84 17.12 9.97
CA GLU A 129 -12.96 18.01 10.72
C GLU A 129 -12.88 17.53 12.17
N PHE A 130 -11.67 17.48 12.70
CA PHE A 130 -11.40 17.14 14.09
C PHE A 130 -11.06 18.42 14.84
N THR A 131 -11.90 18.79 15.80
CA THR A 131 -11.64 19.96 16.64
C THR A 131 -10.38 19.73 17.47
N ILE A 132 -9.30 20.41 17.09
CA ILE A 132 -7.95 20.21 17.62
C ILE A 132 -7.38 21.51 18.18
N ASP A 133 -6.79 21.42 19.38
CA ASP A 133 -5.98 22.49 19.97
C ASP A 133 -4.59 21.92 20.27
N PHE A 134 -3.57 22.35 19.52
CA PHE A 134 -2.20 21.86 19.72
C PHE A 134 -1.52 22.47 20.96
N ASN A 135 -2.09 23.50 21.58
CA ASN A 135 -1.61 24.00 22.87
C ASN A 135 -1.94 23.00 23.99
N ASP A 136 -3.05 22.27 23.87
CA ASP A 136 -3.43 21.19 24.78
C ASP A 136 -2.79 19.85 24.34
N PRO A 137 -1.88 19.27 25.15
CA PRO A 137 -1.26 17.98 24.85
C PRO A 137 -2.28 16.86 24.66
N SER A 138 -3.36 16.85 25.45
CA SER A 138 -4.37 15.79 25.40
C SER A 138 -5.20 15.87 24.12
N SER A 139 -5.63 17.06 23.72
CA SER A 139 -6.29 17.29 22.43
C SER A 139 -5.39 16.86 21.26
N SER A 140 -4.11 17.26 21.28
CA SER A 140 -3.10 16.86 20.29
C SER A 140 -2.97 15.34 20.15
N GLU A 141 -2.86 14.62 21.27
CA GLU A 141 -2.67 13.17 21.22
C GLU A 141 -3.88 12.45 20.62
N ARG A 142 -5.11 12.82 21.01
CA ARG A 142 -6.33 12.23 20.44
C ARG A 142 -6.42 12.39 18.92
N TYR A 143 -6.01 13.55 18.39
CA TYR A 143 -5.98 13.77 16.95
C TYR A 143 -4.99 12.83 16.25
N TRP A 144 -3.78 12.71 16.78
CA TRP A 144 -2.76 11.84 16.19
C TRP A 144 -3.11 10.36 16.33
N GLU A 145 -3.69 9.94 17.45
CA GLU A 145 -4.21 8.57 17.61
C GLU A 145 -5.31 8.27 16.58
N ALA A 146 -6.22 9.20 16.33
CA ALA A 146 -7.23 9.05 15.30
C ALA A 146 -6.61 8.94 13.90
N ARG A 147 -5.59 9.76 13.58
CA ARG A 147 -4.88 9.67 12.30
C ARG A 147 -4.09 8.37 12.15
N LEU A 148 -3.41 7.91 13.19
CA LEU A 148 -2.69 6.64 13.20
C LEU A 148 -3.65 5.46 12.98
N ARG A 149 -4.84 5.51 13.58
CA ARG A 149 -5.92 4.53 13.35
C ARG A 149 -6.40 4.52 11.89
N ASP A 150 -6.38 5.68 11.23
CA ASP A 150 -6.66 5.80 9.80
C ASP A 150 -5.53 5.30 8.89
N GLY A 151 -4.43 4.81 9.46
CA GLY A 151 -3.23 4.35 8.74
C GLY A 151 -2.28 5.47 8.32
N CYS A 152 -2.48 6.70 8.82
CA CYS A 152 -1.63 7.83 8.51
C CYS A 152 -0.34 7.82 9.32
N GLU A 153 0.74 8.31 8.72
CA GLU A 153 1.96 8.63 9.46
C GLU A 153 1.70 9.78 10.44
N ARG A 154 2.36 9.73 11.60
CA ARG A 154 2.36 10.82 12.58
C ARG A 154 3.28 11.95 12.12
N LYS A 155 2.84 12.64 11.08
CA LYS A 155 3.60 13.64 10.32
C LYS A 155 2.69 14.81 9.99
N GLY A 156 3.14 16.03 10.31
CA GLY A 156 2.44 17.26 9.97
C GLY A 156 2.26 17.47 8.48
N GLU A 157 1.43 18.45 8.13
CA GLU A 157 1.21 18.88 6.74
C GLU A 157 2.52 19.20 6.01
N ARG A 158 3.49 19.76 6.75
CA ARG A 158 4.73 20.28 6.17
C ARG A 158 5.88 19.28 6.20
N GLY A 159 5.77 18.19 6.95
CA GLY A 159 6.87 17.24 7.10
C GLY A 159 6.94 16.56 8.46
N TRP A 160 8.04 15.84 8.66
CA TRP A 160 8.38 15.16 9.91
C TRP A 160 8.80 16.15 11.00
N CYS A 161 8.98 15.66 12.21
CA CYS A 161 9.60 16.43 13.28
C CYS A 161 10.99 16.94 12.91
N CYS A 162 11.32 18.11 13.43
CA CYS A 162 12.69 18.59 13.44
C CYS A 162 13.48 17.86 14.52
N GLU A 163 14.74 17.53 14.22
CA GLU A 163 15.65 16.83 15.13
C GLU A 163 15.89 17.65 16.40
N ASP A 164 16.14 18.96 16.28
CA ASP A 164 16.25 19.84 17.43
C ASP A 164 14.87 20.12 18.04
N LYS A 165 14.74 19.87 19.35
CA LYS A 165 13.51 20.13 20.13
C LYS A 165 13.13 21.61 20.25
N ASN A 166 14.07 22.51 19.98
CA ASN A 166 13.85 23.95 19.97
C ASN A 166 13.49 24.48 18.57
N GLU A 167 13.32 23.60 17.60
CA GLU A 167 12.91 23.93 16.25
C GLU A 167 11.54 23.35 15.92
N PHE A 168 10.87 23.98 14.97
CA PHE A 168 9.62 23.51 14.38
C PHE A 168 9.68 23.67 12.86
N ARG A 169 8.73 23.07 12.14
CA ARG A 169 8.72 23.17 10.69
C ARG A 169 8.08 24.48 10.21
N GLY A 170 8.89 25.30 9.56
CA GLY A 170 8.51 26.56 8.91
C GLY A 170 7.51 26.36 7.78
N TRP A 171 7.00 27.46 7.24
CA TRP A 171 6.05 27.45 6.13
C TRP A 171 6.66 26.90 4.83
N ASP A 172 7.98 27.02 4.68
CA ASP A 172 8.79 26.51 3.57
C ASP A 172 9.16 25.02 3.74
N GLY A 173 8.70 24.38 4.82
CA GLY A 173 9.00 23.00 5.16
C GLY A 173 10.37 22.81 5.79
N ARG A 174 11.18 23.85 6.03
CA ARG A 174 12.48 23.72 6.70
C ARG A 174 12.34 23.83 8.22
N CYS A 175 13.30 23.29 8.96
CA CYS A 175 13.35 23.45 10.42
C CYS A 175 13.86 24.85 10.78
N THR A 176 13.22 25.48 11.74
CA THR A 176 13.59 26.81 12.23
C THR A 176 13.18 27.01 13.69
N SER A 177 13.95 27.84 14.38
CA SER A 177 13.67 28.33 15.73
C SER A 177 13.16 29.79 15.72
N ARG A 178 12.81 30.35 14.55
CA ARG A 178 12.40 31.75 14.40
C ARG A 178 10.97 31.88 13.91
N ILE A 179 10.25 32.87 14.43
CA ILE A 179 8.92 33.26 13.94
C ILE A 179 8.94 34.68 13.39
N TYR A 180 8.02 34.96 12.46
CA TYR A 180 7.83 36.31 11.96
C TYR A 180 6.95 37.12 12.93
N SER A 181 7.47 38.26 13.37
CA SER A 181 6.76 39.31 14.07
C SER A 181 6.59 40.52 13.15
N SER A 182 5.39 41.06 13.05
CA SER A 182 5.11 42.27 12.27
C SER A 182 5.90 43.50 12.74
N ARG A 183 6.32 43.52 14.01
CA ARG A 183 7.06 44.65 14.61
C ARG A 183 8.58 44.50 14.54
N LEU A 184 9.08 43.27 14.65
CA LEU A 184 10.52 43.01 14.85
C LEU A 184 11.13 42.13 13.74
N GLY A 185 10.35 41.72 12.76
CA GLY A 185 10.78 40.76 11.74
C GLY A 185 10.97 39.36 12.32
N LEU A 186 11.98 38.63 11.86
CA LEU A 186 12.26 37.28 12.35
C LEU A 186 12.89 37.32 13.74
N VAL A 187 12.13 36.90 14.75
CA VAL A 187 12.58 36.80 16.15
C VAL A 187 12.67 35.33 16.58
N PRO A 188 13.55 34.99 17.56
CA PRO A 188 13.54 33.66 18.16
C PRO A 188 12.17 33.34 18.76
N ALA A 189 11.69 32.13 18.48
CA ALA A 189 10.44 31.61 19.02
C ALA A 189 10.64 31.22 20.49
N ASN A 190 9.67 31.54 21.33
CA ASN A 190 9.69 31.06 22.70
C ASN A 190 9.14 29.61 22.78
N ARG A 191 9.32 28.97 23.94
CA ARG A 191 8.89 27.58 24.16
C ARG A 191 7.39 27.37 23.93
N GLY A 192 6.56 28.35 24.31
CA GLY A 192 5.11 28.33 24.10
C GLY A 192 4.69 28.43 22.64
N GLU A 193 5.57 28.91 21.75
CA GLU A 193 5.34 28.95 20.31
C GLU A 193 5.88 27.71 19.60
N ILE A 194 7.01 27.18 20.07
CA ILE A 194 7.67 26.00 19.49
C ILE A 194 6.82 24.74 19.73
N ILE A 195 6.42 24.51 20.97
CA ILE A 195 5.76 23.26 21.39
C ILE A 195 4.48 22.97 20.58
N PRO A 196 3.51 23.90 20.45
CA PRO A 196 2.28 23.62 19.71
C PRO A 196 2.54 23.36 18.23
N ARG A 197 3.55 24.01 17.63
CA ARG A 197 3.93 23.78 16.23
C ARG A 197 4.54 22.40 16.04
N ARG A 198 5.45 21.98 16.94
CA ARG A 198 6.00 20.62 16.95
C ARG A 198 4.90 19.57 17.12
N ARG A 199 3.93 19.80 18.00
CA ARG A 199 2.76 18.93 18.15
C ARG A 199 1.91 18.86 16.88
N SER A 200 1.73 19.98 16.18
CA SER A 200 1.10 20.01 14.86
C SER A 200 1.90 19.24 13.79
N ASP A 201 3.19 19.02 14.00
CA ASP A 201 4.06 18.22 13.15
C ASP A 201 4.10 16.72 13.54
N GLY A 202 3.40 16.34 14.61
CA GLY A 202 3.37 14.97 15.11
C GLY A 202 4.41 14.65 16.18
N CYS A 203 5.13 15.65 16.68
CA CYS A 203 6.21 15.41 17.64
C CYS A 203 5.69 15.08 19.03
N ARG A 204 6.44 14.22 19.73
CA ARG A 204 6.33 14.04 21.17
C ARG A 204 7.40 14.89 21.83
N ASP A 205 6.99 15.67 22.82
CA ASP A 205 7.91 16.44 23.65
C ASP A 205 8.45 15.50 24.75
N GLU A 206 9.44 14.66 24.40
CA GLU A 206 10.26 13.93 25.39
C GLU A 206 11.47 14.77 25.83
#